data_AF-A0A430SBT6-F1
#
_entry.id   AF-A0A430SBT6-F1
#
_cell.length_a   1.000
_cell.length_b   1.000
_cell.length_c   1.000
_cell.angle_alpha   90.00
_cell.angle_beta   90.00
_cell.angle_gamma   90.00
#
_symmetry.space_group_name_H-M   'P 1'
#
loop_
_entity.id
_entity.type
_entity.pdbx_description
1 polymer ?
#
loop_
_entity_poly.entity_id
_entity_poly.type
_entity_poly.pdbx_seq_one_letter_code
_entity_poly.pdbx_strand_id
1 'polypeptide(L)'
;MDTFADWLFVVLWGAGVLLTLVPFVPATLLILAAALLHEALVGFRELSLAMWLALGFLALLAMTLDNVATLLGARRYGAGR
;
A
#
# COMPACT_ATOMS: atom_id res chain seq x y z
N MET A 1 -2.11 -2.28 -23.70
CA MET A 1 -3.02 -2.42 -22.55
C MET A 1 -3.24 -3.90 -22.39
N ASP A 2 -2.57 -4.50 -21.42
CA ASP A 2 -2.73 -5.92 -21.13
C ASP A 2 -3.92 -6.05 -20.17
N THR A 3 -5.09 -6.32 -20.74
CA THR A 3 -6.37 -6.36 -20.00
C THR A 3 -6.30 -7.31 -18.80
N PHE A 4 -5.51 -8.39 -18.88
CA PHE A 4 -5.34 -9.31 -17.76
C PHE A 4 -4.56 -8.65 -16.62
N ALA A 5 -3.42 -8.01 -16.92
CA ALA A 5 -2.61 -7.31 -15.92
C ALA A 5 -3.44 -6.23 -15.22
N ASP A 6 -4.19 -5.43 -15.98
CA ASP A 6 -5.02 -4.34 -15.46
C ASP A 6 -6.08 -4.85 -14.48
N TRP A 7 -6.83 -5.90 -14.83
CA TRP A 7 -7.84 -6.47 -13.94
C TRP A 7 -7.23 -7.15 -12.72
N LEU A 8 -6.11 -7.85 -12.89
CA LEU A 8 -5.39 -8.44 -11.76
C LEU A 8 -4.95 -7.35 -10.77
N PHE A 9 -4.41 -6.24 -11.26
CA PHE A 9 -4.06 -5.09 -10.42
C PHE A 9 -5.28 -4.55 -9.69
N VAL A 10 -6.40 -4.31 -10.38
CA VAL A 10 -7.64 -3.80 -9.76
C VAL A 10 -8.13 -4.70 -8.63
N VAL A 11 -8.12 -6.03 -8.84
CA VAL A 11 -8.55 -7.00 -7.82
C VAL A 11 -7.60 -6.99 -6.62
N LEU A 12 -6.29 -7.03 -6.84
CA LEU A 12 -5.29 -7.03 -5.77
C LEU A 12 -5.27 -5.71 -5.00
N TRP A 13 -5.37 -4.58 -5.71
CA TRP A 13 -5.49 -3.26 -5.12
C TRP A 13 -6.77 -3.16 -4.27
N GLY A 14 -7.91 -3.59 -4.82
CA GLY A 14 -9.19 -3.59 -4.10
C GLY A 14 -9.15 -4.47 -2.85
N ALA A 15 -8.55 -5.66 -2.94
CA ALA A 15 -8.29 -6.51 -1.77
C ALA A 15 -7.38 -5.83 -0.75
N GLY A 16 -6.31 -5.18 -1.19
CA GLY A 16 -5.41 -4.38 -0.34
C GLY A 16 -6.14 -3.27 0.40
N VAL A 17 -7.03 -2.54 -0.29
CA VAL A 17 -7.89 -1.51 0.32
C VAL A 17 -8.81 -2.13 1.38
N LEU A 18 -9.48 -3.25 1.09
CA LEU A 18 -10.33 -3.93 2.08
C LEU A 18 -9.54 -4.41 3.29
N LEU A 19 -8.31 -4.87 3.08
CA LEU A 19 -7.42 -5.32 4.14
C LEU A 19 -6.95 -4.19 5.06
N THR A 20 -7.12 -2.90 4.70
CA THR A 20 -6.88 -1.78 5.63
C THR A 20 -7.78 -1.82 6.87
N LEU A 21 -8.93 -2.48 6.78
CA LEU A 21 -9.86 -2.69 7.90
C LEU A 21 -9.41 -3.81 8.83
N VAL A 22 -8.46 -4.65 8.39
CA VAL A 22 -7.97 -5.79 9.16
C VAL A 22 -6.74 -5.35 9.96
N PRO A 23 -6.78 -5.41 11.30
CA PRO A 23 -5.64 -5.02 12.11
C PRO A 23 -4.43 -5.92 11.83
N PHE A 24 -3.23 -5.36 11.97
CA PHE A 24 -1.94 -6.02 11.75
C PHE A 24 -1.62 -6.43 10.29
N VAL A 25 -2.50 -6.18 9.32
CA VAL A 25 -2.21 -6.42 7.91
C VAL A 25 -1.50 -5.19 7.32
N PRO A 26 -0.32 -5.34 6.69
CA PRO A 26 0.38 -4.23 6.06
C PRO A 26 -0.23 -3.90 4.69
N ALA A 27 -1.48 -3.42 4.68
CA ALA A 27 -2.27 -3.15 3.48
C ALA A 27 -1.54 -2.21 2.48
N THR A 28 -0.84 -1.20 2.99
CA THR A 28 -0.02 -0.28 2.19
C THR A 28 1.06 -1.01 1.39
N LEU A 29 1.73 -2.01 1.98
CA LEU A 29 2.74 -2.82 1.28
C LEU A 29 2.09 -3.77 0.27
N LEU A 30 0.91 -4.31 0.57
CA LEU A 30 0.17 -5.15 -0.38
C LEU A 30 -0.25 -4.37 -1.62
N ILE A 31 -0.71 -3.14 -1.44
CA ILE A 31 -1.04 -2.23 -2.55
C ILE A 31 0.20 -1.91 -3.39
N LEU A 32 1.34 -1.62 -2.75
CA LEU A 32 2.59 -1.37 -3.46
C LEU A 32 3.09 -2.62 -4.21
N ALA A 33 2.95 -3.81 -3.60
CA ALA A 33 3.28 -5.07 -4.23
C ALA A 33 2.38 -5.38 -5.44
N ALA A 34 1.09 -5.04 -5.37
CA ALA A 34 0.18 -5.15 -6.50
C ALA A 34 0.63 -4.26 -7.68
N ALA A 35 1.03 -3.01 -7.40
CA ALA A 35 1.59 -2.11 -8.42
C ALA A 35 2.89 -2.64 -9.02
N LEU A 36 3.77 -3.24 -8.19
CA LEU A 36 5.03 -3.83 -8.65
C LEU A 36 4.79 -5.05 -9.53
N LEU A 37 3.85 -5.90 -9.14
CA LEU A 37 3.46 -7.06 -9.94
C LEU A 37 2.88 -6.62 -11.28
N HIS A 38 2.02 -5.61 -11.30
CA HIS A 38 1.48 -5.06 -12.55
C HIS A 38 2.60 -4.56 -13.46
N GLU A 39 3.52 -3.74 -12.96
CA GLU A 39 4.68 -3.28 -13.75
C GLU A 39 5.56 -4.42 -14.24
N ALA A 40 5.79 -5.44 -13.42
CA ALA A 40 6.55 -6.62 -13.82
C ALA A 40 5.87 -7.36 -14.99
N LEU A 41 4.53 -7.42 -15.02
CA LEU A 41 3.76 -8.04 -16.10
C LEU A 41 3.76 -7.19 -17.38
N VAL A 42 3.74 -5.86 -17.26
CA VAL A 42 3.78 -4.96 -18.43
C VAL A 42 5.21 -4.59 -18.87
N GLY A 43 6.23 -5.03 -18.13
CA GLY A 43 7.65 -4.89 -18.47
C GLY A 43 8.29 -3.56 -18.05
N PHE A 44 7.86 -2.95 -16.95
CA PHE A 44 8.38 -1.68 -16.43
C PHE A 44 8.23 -0.51 -17.40
N ARG A 45 7.08 -0.43 -18.08
CA ARG A 45 6.83 0.52 -19.17
C ARG A 45 5.86 1.65 -18.82
N GLU A 46 5.03 1.52 -17.79
CA GLU A 46 3.96 2.49 -17.53
C GLU A 46 4.36 3.52 -16.45
N LEU A 47 5.03 3.07 -15.39
CA LEU A 47 5.51 3.90 -14.29
C LEU A 47 6.96 4.33 -14.50
N SER A 48 7.19 5.64 -14.48
CA SER A 48 8.54 6.20 -14.44
C SER A 48 9.20 5.97 -13.08
N LEU A 49 10.54 6.02 -13.04
CA LEU A 49 11.30 5.94 -11.78
C LEU A 49 10.86 7.01 -10.77
N ALA A 50 10.55 8.22 -11.23
CA ALA A 50 10.05 9.29 -10.37
C ALA A 50 8.72 8.92 -9.72
N MET A 51 7.82 8.26 -10.45
CA MET A 51 6.55 7.79 -9.91
C MET A 51 6.77 6.66 -8.88
N TRP A 52 7.72 5.76 -9.14
CA TRP A 52 8.13 4.73 -8.18
C TRP A 52 8.65 5.32 -6.86
N LEU A 53 9.50 6.34 -6.95
CA LEU A 53 9.99 7.06 -5.77
C LEU A 53 8.86 7.78 -5.04
N ALA A 54 7.92 8.39 -5.75
CA ALA A 54 6.75 9.02 -5.16
C ALA A 54 5.85 8.01 -4.44
N LEU A 55 5.57 6.85 -5.06
CA LEU A 55 4.80 5.76 -4.45
C LEU A 55 5.50 5.20 -3.21
N GLY A 56 6.82 4.98 -3.28
CA GLY A 56 7.61 4.55 -2.14
C GLY A 56 7.59 5.55 -0.99
N PHE A 57 7.76 6.84 -1.29
CA PHE A 57 7.65 7.91 -0.28
C PHE A 57 6.25 7.97 0.33
N LEU A 58 5.20 7.88 -0.49
CA LEU A 58 3.82 7.91 -0.03
C LEU A 58 3.48 6.70 0.83
N ALA A 59 3.98 5.51 0.48
CA ALA A 59 3.83 4.30 1.28
C ALA A 59 4.50 4.44 2.65
N LEU A 60 5.74 4.96 2.71
CA LEU A 60 6.45 5.23 3.96
C LEU A 60 5.71 6.26 4.82
N LEU A 61 5.20 7.33 4.19
CA LEU A 61 4.43 8.36 4.87
C LEU A 61 3.13 7.78 5.45
N ALA A 62 2.36 7.02 4.65
CA ALA A 62 1.14 6.37 5.09
C ALA A 62 1.39 5.44 6.28
N MET A 63 2.37 4.54 6.19
CA MET A 63 2.72 3.65 7.29
C MET A 63 3.17 4.41 8.55
N THR A 64 3.88 5.53 8.38
CA THR A 64 4.29 6.38 9.51
C THR A 64 3.06 7.00 10.19
N LEU A 65 2.12 7.53 9.39
CA LEU A 65 0.88 8.10 9.90
C LEU A 65 0.02 7.05 10.61
N ASP A 66 -0.11 5.85 10.05
CA ASP A 66 -0.86 4.73 10.65
C ASP A 66 -0.27 4.33 12.02
N ASN A 67 1.06 4.24 12.10
CA ASN A 67 1.76 3.91 13.35
C ASN A 67 1.64 5.04 14.38
N VAL A 68 1.74 6.30 13.97
CA VAL A 68 1.55 7.46 14.86
C VAL A 68 0.12 7.52 15.36
N ALA A 69 -0.87 7.32 14.49
CA ALA A 69 -2.28 7.28 14.86
C ALA A 69 -2.56 6.15 15.85
N THR A 70 -1.99 4.96 15.61
CA THR A 70 -2.08 3.81 16.51
C THR A 70 -1.45 4.11 17.87
N LEU A 71 -0.26 4.71 17.89
CA LEU A 71 0.43 5.10 19.13
C LEU A 71 -0.35 6.14 19.92
N LEU A 72 -0.87 7.18 19.25
CA LEU A 72 -1.69 8.22 19.87
C LEU A 72 -3.00 7.64 20.42
N GLY A 73 -3.64 6.74 19.68
CA GLY A 73 -4.81 5.99 20.12
C GLY A 73 -4.49 5.17 21.37
N ALA A 74 -3.42 4.38 21.34
CA ALA A 74 -2.99 3.54 22.46
C ALA A 74 -2.67 4.37 23.72
N ARG A 75 -1.98 5.50 23.57
CA ARG A 75 -1.69 6.44 24.67
C ARG A 75 -2.96 7.00 25.30
N ARG A 76 -3.99 7.33 24.50
CA ARG A 76 -5.28 7.82 25.00
C ARG A 76 -6.02 6.79 25.86
N TYR A 77 -5.85 5.50 25.55
CA TYR A 77 -6.48 4.39 26.28
C TYR A 77 -5.56 3.71 27.31
N GLY A 78 -4.45 4.35 27.69
CA GLY A 78 -3.65 3.94 28.85
C GLY A 78 -2.50 2.96 28.58
N ALA A 79 -2.16 2.69 27.32
CA ALA A 79 -0.93 1.97 26.96
C ALA A 79 0.28 2.90 27.19
N GLY A 80 0.75 2.97 28.43
CA GLY A 80 1.87 3.83 28.83
C GLY A 80 2.15 3.89 30.33
N ARG A 81 1.53 3.01 31.13
CA ARG A 81 1.91 2.75 32.51
C ARG A 81 2.61 1.40 32.59
#